data_AF-A0A4Q3KQJ0-F1
#
_entry.id   AF-A0A4Q3KQJ0-F1
#
_cell.length_a   1.000
_cell.length_b   1.000
_cell.length_c   1.000
_cell.angle_alpha   90.00
_cell.angle_beta   90.00
_cell.angle_gamma   90.00
#
_symmetry.space_group_name_H-M   'P 1'
#
loop_
_entity.id
_entity.type
_entity.pdbx_description
1 polymer ?
#
loop_
_entity_poly.entity_id
_entity_poly.type
_entity_poly.pdbx_seq_one_letter_code
_entity_poly.pdbx_strand_id
1 'polypeptide(L)'
;MSIQTLTVVRPVPVTPAMLITTDVPEADYPAWASGTTYTTGQRVIFVSTHKVYQSAIDGNLGKNPTTDTTAWKEVGSTNRWRVFDRSVSSQTVQANAISYRLRMGQAVTSLAALNLSGATSMRVRIVDPTYGTVYDKTVDLSSVPVAVGWYEWYFGERRTPTQALLMDLPSFPAADVLIDLVGTAELAVGVILVGQLRTFSMGVRMGARVGIQDYSRKERTEFGDVVLIERAFAKRASFSMLLRAEEVDTFNLFMADVRATPCLWIGSGRYESTTLYGPYKSFDIVISYYDYSDAELELESLT
;
A
#
# COMPACT_ATOMS: atom_id res chain seq x y z
N MET A 1 20.11 -9.76 20.19
CA MET A 1 19.67 -8.77 19.18
C MET A 1 19.06 -9.53 18.01
N SER A 2 17.92 -9.09 17.47
CA SER A 2 17.50 -9.54 16.15
C SER A 2 18.52 -9.01 15.14
N ILE A 3 19.06 -9.86 14.27
CA ILE A 3 20.05 -9.49 13.22
C ILE A 3 19.34 -8.76 12.06
N GLN A 4 18.03 -8.55 12.14
CA GLN A 4 17.27 -7.94 11.05
C GLN A 4 17.35 -6.42 11.11
N THR A 5 17.98 -5.86 10.07
CA THR A 5 18.04 -4.43 9.75
C THR A 5 16.66 -3.91 9.40
N LEU A 6 16.37 -2.64 9.73
CA LEU A 6 15.16 -1.98 9.28
C LEU A 6 15.22 -1.82 7.76
N THR A 7 14.23 -2.34 7.05
CA THR A 7 14.11 -2.13 5.60
C THR A 7 13.01 -1.12 5.33
N VAL A 8 13.34 -0.09 4.54
CA VAL A 8 12.42 0.96 4.13
C VAL A 8 12.34 0.97 2.63
N VAL A 9 11.13 0.90 2.08
CA VAL A 9 10.90 1.07 0.65
C VAL A 9 10.27 2.42 0.41
N ARG A 10 10.99 3.26 -0.33
CA ARG A 10 10.43 4.51 -0.85
C ARG A 10 9.64 4.21 -2.12
N PRO A 11 8.31 4.47 -2.15
CA PRO A 11 7.53 4.23 -3.35
C PRO A 11 7.94 5.17 -4.48
N VAL A 12 7.98 4.61 -5.68
CA VAL A 12 7.98 5.36 -6.93
C VAL A 12 6.51 5.63 -7.30
N PRO A 13 6.09 6.90 -7.51
CA PRO A 13 4.74 7.17 -7.97
C PRO A 13 4.53 6.62 -9.38
N VAL A 14 3.58 5.70 -9.53
CA VAL A 14 3.19 5.16 -10.83
C VAL A 14 2.35 6.21 -11.57
N THR A 15 2.78 6.58 -12.76
CA THR A 15 2.07 7.54 -13.62
C THR A 15 1.35 6.83 -14.77
N PRO A 16 0.36 7.44 -15.43
CA PRO A 16 -0.31 6.88 -16.62
C PRO A 16 0.66 6.43 -17.72
N ALA A 17 1.76 7.16 -17.92
CA ALA A 17 2.78 6.81 -18.91
C ALA A 17 3.59 5.55 -18.56
N MET A 18 3.64 5.17 -17.28
CA MET A 18 4.34 3.97 -16.81
C MET A 18 3.47 2.72 -16.91
N LEU A 19 2.14 2.85 -17.02
CA LEU A 19 1.23 1.72 -17.18
C LEU A 19 1.16 1.32 -18.67
N ILE A 20 1.74 0.16 -19.00
CA ILE A 20 1.77 -0.35 -20.38
C ILE A 20 0.46 -1.07 -20.70
N THR A 21 0.06 -2.02 -19.85
CA THR A 21 -1.19 -2.78 -20.00
C THR A 21 -1.72 -3.20 -18.64
N THR A 22 -3.04 -3.34 -18.54
CA THR A 22 -3.73 -3.98 -17.42
C THR A 22 -5.03 -4.60 -17.94
N ASP A 23 -5.48 -5.67 -17.31
CA ASP A 23 -6.79 -6.26 -17.56
C ASP A 23 -7.92 -5.59 -16.77
N VAL A 24 -7.59 -4.71 -15.81
CA VAL A 24 -8.59 -4.06 -14.96
C VAL A 24 -9.36 -3.02 -15.79
N PRO A 25 -10.69 -3.13 -15.94
CA PRO A 25 -11.47 -2.15 -16.68
C PRO A 25 -11.58 -0.84 -15.88
N GLU A 26 -11.57 0.27 -16.60
CA GLU A 26 -11.85 1.59 -16.04
C GLU A 26 -13.25 2.01 -16.47
N ALA A 27 -14.24 1.38 -15.83
CA ALA A 27 -15.65 1.49 -16.19
C ALA A 27 -16.56 1.65 -14.95
N ASP A 28 -16.01 2.21 -13.86
CA ASP A 28 -16.74 2.43 -12.60
C ASP A 28 -18.05 3.23 -12.81
N TYR A 29 -17.97 4.25 -13.65
CA TYR A 29 -19.06 5.16 -14.00
C TYR A 29 -18.91 5.64 -15.46
N PRO A 30 -19.96 6.20 -16.07
CA PRO A 30 -19.83 6.82 -17.38
C PRO A 30 -18.76 7.92 -17.39
N ALA A 31 -18.03 8.02 -18.50
CA ALA A 31 -17.08 9.12 -18.70
C ALA A 31 -17.81 10.46 -18.71
N TRP A 32 -17.20 11.47 -18.08
CA TRP A 32 -17.72 12.83 -18.15
C TRP A 32 -17.71 13.34 -19.59
N ALA A 33 -18.81 13.98 -19.97
CA ALA A 33 -19.00 14.61 -21.27
C ALA A 33 -19.60 16.01 -21.07
N SER A 34 -19.02 17.00 -21.74
CA SER A 34 -19.42 18.41 -21.60
C SER A 34 -20.87 18.67 -22.06
N GLY A 35 -21.39 17.88 -23.00
CA GLY A 35 -22.75 17.99 -23.52
C GLY A 35 -23.81 17.25 -22.69
N THR A 36 -23.43 16.57 -21.61
CA THR A 36 -24.37 15.82 -20.76
C THR A 36 -24.72 16.64 -19.52
N THR A 37 -26.01 16.68 -19.18
CA THR A 37 -26.49 17.27 -17.93
C THR A 37 -26.50 16.21 -16.83
N TYR A 38 -25.85 16.51 -15.71
CA TYR A 38 -25.77 15.61 -14.57
C TYR A 38 -26.65 16.09 -13.40
N THR A 39 -27.28 15.16 -12.70
CA THR A 39 -28.07 15.47 -11.50
C THR A 39 -27.19 15.42 -10.24
N THR A 40 -27.66 16.02 -9.14
CA THR A 40 -26.95 15.95 -7.85
C THR A 40 -26.73 14.50 -7.43
N GLY A 41 -25.51 14.17 -7.01
CA GLY A 41 -25.13 12.82 -6.59
C GLY A 41 -24.70 11.88 -7.72
N GLN A 42 -24.93 12.25 -8.99
CA GLN A 42 -24.48 11.44 -10.12
C GLN A 42 -22.95 11.42 -10.18
N ARG A 43 -22.39 10.22 -10.43
CA ARG A 43 -20.94 9.99 -10.52
C ARG A 43 -20.48 9.81 -11.95
N VAL A 44 -19.30 10.32 -12.24
CA VAL A 44 -18.62 10.21 -13.54
C VAL A 44 -17.15 9.91 -13.33
N ILE A 45 -16.53 9.27 -14.33
CA ILE A 45 -15.07 9.16 -14.39
C ILE A 45 -14.49 10.27 -15.26
N PHE A 46 -13.33 10.79 -14.84
CA PHE A 46 -12.53 11.70 -15.68
C PHE A 46 -11.23 11.01 -16.05
N VAL A 47 -11.19 10.43 -17.26
CA VAL A 47 -10.13 9.50 -17.70
C VAL A 47 -8.75 10.15 -17.74
N SER A 48 -8.65 11.48 -17.90
CA SER A 48 -7.34 12.15 -17.90
C SER A 48 -6.70 12.24 -16.51
N THR A 49 -7.49 12.21 -15.44
CA THR A 49 -6.99 12.18 -14.06
C THR A 49 -7.17 10.83 -13.40
N HIS A 50 -7.89 9.90 -14.03
CA HIS A 50 -8.26 8.59 -13.51
C HIS A 50 -9.02 8.63 -12.18
N LYS A 51 -9.81 9.69 -11.98
CA LYS A 51 -10.59 9.94 -10.76
C LYS A 51 -12.09 9.88 -11.00
N VAL A 52 -12.81 9.55 -9.94
CA VAL A 52 -14.27 9.57 -9.85
C VAL A 52 -14.72 10.88 -9.22
N TYR A 53 -15.64 11.56 -9.88
CA TYR A 53 -16.26 12.79 -9.40
C TYR A 53 -17.75 12.60 -9.21
N GLN A 54 -18.31 13.23 -8.17
CA GLN A 54 -19.73 13.26 -7.88
C GLN A 54 -20.26 14.68 -8.06
N SER A 55 -21.35 14.83 -8.82
CA SER A 55 -21.98 16.13 -8.99
C SER A 55 -22.57 16.61 -7.67
N ALA A 56 -22.29 17.86 -7.29
CA ALA A 56 -22.79 18.51 -6.09
C ALA A 56 -24.05 19.35 -6.35
N ILE A 57 -24.38 19.60 -7.62
CA ILE A 57 -25.52 20.43 -8.04
C ILE A 57 -26.40 19.67 -9.04
N ASP A 58 -27.64 20.10 -9.12
CA ASP A 58 -28.59 19.61 -10.11
C ASP A 58 -28.47 20.41 -11.41
N GLY A 59 -28.75 19.77 -12.54
CA GLY A 59 -28.60 20.42 -13.85
C GLY A 59 -27.15 20.78 -14.21
N ASN A 60 -26.17 20.01 -13.72
CA ASN A 60 -24.76 20.27 -13.95
C ASN A 60 -24.38 19.97 -15.40
N LEU A 61 -24.34 21.01 -16.24
CA LEU A 61 -24.04 20.93 -17.66
C LEU A 61 -22.77 21.74 -17.98
N GLY A 62 -21.86 21.17 -18.78
CA GLY A 62 -20.68 21.87 -19.30
C GLY A 62 -19.59 22.21 -18.27
N LYS A 63 -19.79 21.97 -16.97
CA LYS A 63 -18.79 22.25 -15.93
C LYS A 63 -17.79 21.12 -15.84
N ASN A 64 -16.51 21.47 -15.87
CA ASN A 64 -15.42 20.50 -15.92
C ASN A 64 -15.07 20.03 -14.50
N PRO A 65 -15.06 18.71 -14.22
CA PRO A 65 -14.76 18.16 -12.90
C PRO A 65 -13.41 18.55 -12.31
N THR A 66 -12.43 18.89 -13.15
CA THR A 66 -11.07 19.26 -12.70
C THR A 66 -10.91 20.73 -12.31
N THR A 67 -11.80 21.61 -12.77
CA THR A 67 -11.72 23.05 -12.52
C THR A 67 -12.86 23.55 -11.64
N ASP A 68 -14.03 22.93 -11.70
CA ASP A 68 -15.24 23.36 -11.00
C ASP A 68 -15.48 22.57 -9.70
N THR A 69 -14.65 22.82 -8.68
CA THR A 69 -14.69 22.12 -7.38
C THR A 69 -15.94 22.39 -6.55
N THR A 70 -16.73 23.40 -6.91
CA THR A 70 -18.04 23.68 -6.28
C THR A 70 -19.15 22.83 -6.87
N ALA A 71 -19.05 22.46 -8.15
CA ALA A 71 -20.03 21.63 -8.85
C ALA A 71 -19.68 20.14 -8.81
N TRP A 72 -18.41 19.81 -8.60
CA TRP A 72 -17.90 18.44 -8.58
C TRP A 72 -17.09 18.18 -7.32
N LYS A 73 -17.45 17.12 -6.61
CA LYS A 73 -16.70 16.58 -5.48
C LYS A 73 -15.89 15.37 -5.92
N GLU A 74 -14.58 15.40 -5.69
CA GLU A 74 -13.72 14.22 -5.87
C GLU A 74 -14.08 13.15 -4.83
N VAL A 75 -14.36 11.93 -5.30
CA VAL A 75 -14.69 10.79 -4.43
C VAL A 75 -13.47 9.90 -4.19
N GLY A 76 -12.62 9.74 -5.22
CA GLY A 76 -11.42 8.91 -5.15
C GLY A 76 -10.97 8.47 -6.54
N SER A 77 -10.02 7.52 -6.60
CA SER A 77 -9.52 6.95 -7.85
C SER A 77 -10.50 5.93 -8.45
N THR A 78 -10.45 5.79 -9.77
CA THR A 78 -11.12 4.70 -10.52
C THR A 78 -10.61 3.35 -10.07
N ASN A 79 -11.39 2.27 -10.23
CA ASN A 79 -11.04 0.92 -9.78
C ASN A 79 -9.63 0.53 -10.23
N ARG A 80 -9.30 0.76 -11.50
CA ARG A 80 -7.96 0.51 -12.08
C ARG A 80 -6.81 1.22 -11.36
N TRP A 81 -7.04 2.40 -10.80
CA TRP A 81 -5.99 3.26 -10.24
C TRP A 81 -5.97 3.30 -8.71
N ARG A 82 -6.93 2.64 -8.05
CA ARG A 82 -6.96 2.52 -6.58
C ARG A 82 -5.70 1.86 -6.02
N VAL A 83 -5.15 0.85 -6.72
CA VAL A 83 -3.88 0.22 -6.31
C VAL A 83 -2.68 1.19 -6.16
N PHE A 84 -2.75 2.38 -6.76
CA PHE A 84 -1.66 3.38 -6.75
C PHE A 84 -2.04 4.69 -6.04
N ASP A 85 -3.21 4.77 -5.40
CA ASP A 85 -3.75 6.02 -4.84
C ASP A 85 -3.18 6.42 -3.47
N ARG A 86 -2.23 5.62 -2.95
CA ARG A 86 -1.56 5.76 -1.65
C ARG A 86 -2.47 5.60 -0.43
N SER A 87 -3.72 5.18 -0.58
CA SER A 87 -4.58 4.75 0.52
C SER A 87 -4.51 3.22 0.65
N VAL A 88 -4.60 2.70 1.88
CA VAL A 88 -4.59 1.25 2.13
C VAL A 88 -6.01 0.69 2.10
N SER A 89 -7.00 1.48 2.50
CA SER A 89 -8.41 1.08 2.55
C SER A 89 -9.11 1.06 1.20
N SER A 90 -8.67 1.86 0.24
CA SER A 90 -9.14 1.76 -1.13
C SER A 90 -8.68 0.44 -1.73
N GLN A 91 -9.55 -0.24 -2.47
CA GLN A 91 -9.21 -1.50 -3.12
C GLN A 91 -9.64 -1.49 -4.58
N THR A 92 -8.77 -2.03 -5.42
CA THR A 92 -9.08 -2.46 -6.77
C THR A 92 -9.70 -3.84 -6.70
N VAL A 93 -10.92 -4.00 -7.21
CA VAL A 93 -11.68 -5.25 -7.14
C VAL A 93 -11.89 -5.78 -8.55
N GLN A 94 -11.53 -7.04 -8.76
CA GLN A 94 -11.82 -7.77 -9.99
C GLN A 94 -11.75 -9.28 -9.72
N ALA A 95 -12.77 -10.00 -10.18
CA ALA A 95 -12.85 -11.43 -9.98
C ALA A 95 -11.72 -12.20 -10.70
N ASN A 96 -11.25 -13.27 -10.06
CA ASN A 96 -10.37 -14.33 -10.57
C ASN A 96 -8.92 -13.92 -10.87
N ALA A 97 -8.68 -12.81 -11.56
CA ALA A 97 -7.35 -12.38 -11.95
C ALA A 97 -7.23 -10.86 -12.05
N ILE A 98 -6.07 -10.33 -11.68
CA ILE A 98 -5.67 -8.92 -11.87
C ILE A 98 -4.26 -8.91 -12.43
N SER A 99 -4.03 -8.21 -13.54
CA SER A 99 -2.72 -8.06 -14.14
C SER A 99 -2.33 -6.60 -14.38
N TYR A 100 -1.07 -6.29 -14.09
CA TYR A 100 -0.44 -5.00 -14.36
C TYR A 100 0.92 -5.20 -15.02
N ARG A 101 1.16 -4.50 -16.14
CA ARG A 101 2.47 -4.37 -16.76
C ARG A 101 2.92 -2.94 -16.66
N LEU A 102 4.01 -2.71 -15.92
CA LEU A 102 4.52 -1.39 -15.60
C LEU A 102 5.93 -1.22 -16.14
N ARG A 103 6.22 -0.08 -16.77
CA ARG A 103 7.56 0.35 -17.16
C ARG A 103 7.95 1.57 -16.34
N MET A 104 8.81 1.35 -15.35
CA MET A 104 9.17 2.40 -14.38
C MET A 104 10.14 3.44 -14.94
N GLY A 105 10.93 3.08 -15.95
CA GLY A 105 11.97 3.95 -16.53
C GLY A 105 13.12 4.26 -15.56
N GLN A 106 13.16 3.57 -14.41
CA GLN A 106 14.16 3.74 -13.36
C GLN A 106 14.37 2.42 -12.63
N ALA A 107 15.51 2.30 -11.94
CA ALA A 107 15.84 1.15 -11.13
C ALA A 107 14.84 1.00 -9.96
N VAL A 108 14.19 -0.16 -9.88
CA VAL A 108 13.35 -0.57 -8.76
C VAL A 108 13.88 -1.89 -8.21
N THR A 109 13.96 -2.01 -6.89
CA THR A 109 14.56 -3.17 -6.22
C THR A 109 13.58 -3.92 -5.33
N SER A 110 12.36 -3.41 -5.21
CA SER A 110 11.34 -3.99 -4.34
C SER A 110 9.93 -3.75 -4.85
N LEU A 111 9.07 -4.70 -4.56
CA LEU A 111 7.64 -4.70 -4.83
C LEU A 111 6.88 -5.24 -3.63
N ALA A 112 5.83 -4.57 -3.23
CA ALA A 112 4.93 -5.02 -2.18
C ALA A 112 3.48 -4.89 -2.64
N ALA A 113 2.68 -5.90 -2.35
CA ALA A 113 1.23 -5.83 -2.47
C ALA A 113 0.63 -5.90 -1.06
N LEU A 114 -0.23 -4.94 -0.71
CA LEU A 114 -0.82 -4.78 0.61
C LEU A 114 -2.34 -4.80 0.54
N ASN A 115 -2.97 -5.19 1.66
CA ASN A 115 -4.42 -5.31 1.81
C ASN A 115 -5.03 -6.19 0.70
N LEU A 116 -4.43 -7.38 0.52
CA LEU A 116 -4.90 -8.42 -0.38
C LEU A 116 -6.10 -9.14 0.23
N SER A 117 -7.16 -9.28 -0.55
CA SER A 117 -8.32 -10.11 -0.24
C SER A 117 -8.56 -11.10 -1.36
N GLY A 118 -8.95 -12.33 -1.03
CA GLY A 118 -9.28 -13.37 -2.01
C GLY A 118 -8.12 -13.83 -2.92
N ALA A 119 -6.89 -13.34 -2.73
CA ALA A 119 -5.72 -13.73 -3.52
C ALA A 119 -5.21 -15.11 -3.09
N THR A 120 -4.90 -15.96 -4.07
CA THR A 120 -4.32 -17.30 -3.86
C THR A 120 -2.87 -17.37 -4.32
N SER A 121 -2.49 -16.58 -5.31
CA SER A 121 -1.09 -16.46 -5.72
C SER A 121 -0.81 -15.09 -6.33
N MET A 122 0.44 -14.65 -6.19
CA MET A 122 0.95 -13.48 -6.88
C MET A 122 2.26 -13.82 -7.58
N ARG A 123 2.30 -13.68 -8.90
CA ARG A 123 3.49 -13.86 -9.71
C ARG A 123 4.03 -12.51 -10.15
N VAL A 124 5.32 -12.29 -9.95
CA VAL A 124 6.03 -11.09 -10.39
C VAL A 124 7.12 -11.50 -11.37
N ARG A 125 7.12 -10.88 -12.54
CA ARG A 125 8.11 -11.10 -13.58
C ARG A 125 8.76 -9.79 -13.98
N ILE A 126 10.06 -9.80 -14.18
CA ILE A 126 10.79 -8.66 -14.77
C ILE A 126 11.32 -9.11 -16.12
N VAL A 127 10.87 -8.44 -17.18
CA VAL A 127 11.22 -8.76 -18.55
C VAL A 127 11.92 -7.56 -19.18
N ASP A 128 13.22 -7.72 -19.42
CA ASP A 128 14.04 -6.74 -20.12
C ASP A 128 13.93 -6.94 -21.64
N PRO A 129 13.86 -5.87 -22.45
CA PRO A 129 13.78 -5.99 -23.91
C PRO A 129 15.02 -6.62 -24.55
N THR A 130 16.18 -6.58 -23.89
CA THR A 130 17.46 -7.11 -24.39
C THR A 130 17.76 -8.49 -23.80
N TYR A 131 17.60 -8.64 -22.49
CA TYR A 131 18.01 -9.85 -21.77
C TYR A 131 16.88 -10.86 -21.53
N GLY A 132 15.63 -10.52 -21.87
CA GLY A 132 14.47 -11.37 -21.64
C GLY A 132 14.04 -11.38 -20.17
N THR A 133 13.47 -12.50 -19.69
CA THR A 133 13.02 -12.62 -18.30
C THR A 133 14.21 -12.74 -17.35
N VAL A 134 14.45 -11.69 -16.57
CA VAL A 134 15.56 -11.63 -15.59
C VAL A 134 15.10 -11.99 -14.17
N TYR A 135 13.79 -11.99 -13.93
CA TYR A 135 13.20 -12.35 -12.65
C TYR A 135 11.83 -12.98 -12.86
N ASP A 136 11.54 -14.06 -12.13
CA ASP A 136 10.24 -14.71 -12.11
C ASP A 136 10.06 -15.38 -10.74
N LYS A 137 9.13 -14.84 -9.94
CA LYS A 137 8.85 -15.37 -8.61
C LYS A 137 7.36 -15.40 -8.37
N THR A 138 6.90 -16.54 -7.87
CA THR A 138 5.52 -16.72 -7.42
C THR A 138 5.49 -16.78 -5.90
N VAL A 139 4.68 -15.93 -5.30
CA VAL A 139 4.34 -15.95 -3.88
C VAL A 139 3.03 -16.69 -3.72
N ASP A 140 3.04 -17.73 -2.90
CA ASP A 140 1.83 -18.45 -2.49
C ASP A 140 1.09 -17.63 -1.44
N LEU A 141 -0.19 -17.38 -1.69
CA LEU A 141 -1.11 -16.64 -0.81
C LEU A 141 -2.30 -17.53 -0.41
N SER A 142 -2.14 -18.85 -0.50
CA SER A 142 -3.15 -19.80 -0.05
C SER A 142 -3.43 -19.67 1.45
N SER A 143 -4.64 -20.10 1.84
CA SER A 143 -5.11 -19.98 3.22
C SER A 143 -4.38 -20.95 4.15
N VAL A 144 -3.71 -20.39 5.15
CA VAL A 144 -2.94 -21.14 6.15
C VAL A 144 -3.73 -21.27 7.45
N PRO A 145 -3.60 -22.38 8.21
CA PRO A 145 -4.22 -22.50 9.52
C PRO A 145 -3.76 -21.38 10.46
N VAL A 146 -4.68 -20.87 11.29
CA VAL A 146 -4.41 -19.77 12.22
C VAL A 146 -3.43 -20.17 13.33
N ALA A 147 -3.40 -21.45 13.69
CA ALA A 147 -2.49 -21.99 14.70
C ALA A 147 -1.88 -23.32 14.26
N VAL A 148 -0.75 -23.67 14.88
CA VAL A 148 0.00 -24.89 14.56
C VAL A 148 -0.57 -26.05 15.37
N GLY A 149 -1.03 -27.08 14.67
CA GLY A 149 -1.51 -28.31 15.29
C GLY A 149 -2.26 -29.19 14.31
N TRP A 150 -2.43 -30.47 14.65
CA TRP A 150 -3.16 -31.41 13.81
C TRP A 150 -4.63 -31.02 13.68
N TYR A 151 -5.28 -30.64 14.79
CA TYR A 151 -6.69 -30.26 14.77
C TYR A 151 -6.90 -29.00 13.93
N GLU A 152 -6.06 -27.99 14.09
CA GLU A 152 -6.11 -26.73 13.38
C GLU A 152 -5.85 -26.92 11.88
N TRP A 153 -4.97 -27.85 11.52
CA TRP A 153 -4.72 -28.22 10.13
C TRP A 153 -5.96 -28.79 9.42
N TYR A 154 -6.71 -29.65 10.11
CA TYR A 154 -7.87 -30.35 9.53
C TYR A 154 -9.21 -29.62 9.72
N PHE A 155 -9.39 -28.95 10.86
CA PHE A 155 -10.69 -28.41 11.31
C PHE A 155 -10.61 -26.96 11.79
N GLY A 156 -9.41 -26.36 11.85
CA GLY A 156 -9.22 -24.99 12.32
C GLY A 156 -9.63 -23.94 11.30
N GLU A 157 -9.83 -22.73 11.81
CA GLU A 157 -9.98 -21.55 10.97
C GLU A 157 -8.71 -21.33 10.14
N ARG A 158 -8.89 -20.94 8.89
CA ARG A 158 -7.79 -20.60 7.97
C ARG A 158 -7.77 -19.11 7.74
N ARG A 159 -6.59 -18.52 7.77
CA ARG A 159 -6.34 -17.12 7.45
C ARG A 159 -5.62 -17.02 6.12
N THR A 160 -6.09 -16.12 5.26
CA THR A 160 -5.39 -15.76 4.03
C THR A 160 -4.32 -14.70 4.34
N PRO A 161 -3.10 -14.85 3.79
CA PRO A 161 -2.10 -13.79 3.84
C PRO A 161 -2.64 -12.49 3.22
N THR A 162 -2.47 -11.37 3.92
CA THR A 162 -3.00 -10.06 3.49
C THR A 162 -1.96 -9.18 2.79
N GLN A 163 -0.72 -9.67 2.68
CA GLN A 163 0.37 -8.97 2.03
C GLN A 163 1.32 -9.93 1.32
N ALA A 164 1.99 -9.43 0.29
CA ALA A 164 3.06 -10.12 -0.42
C ALA A 164 4.23 -9.15 -0.62
N LEU A 165 5.43 -9.55 -0.18
CA LEU A 165 6.63 -8.71 -0.19
C LEU A 165 7.73 -9.38 -1.00
N LEU A 166 8.24 -8.70 -2.03
CA LEU A 166 9.39 -9.09 -2.81
C LEU A 166 10.44 -7.97 -2.73
N MET A 167 11.55 -8.24 -2.05
CA MET A 167 12.60 -7.25 -1.76
C MET A 167 13.90 -7.56 -2.51
N ASP A 168 13.85 -8.50 -3.45
CA ASP A 168 14.99 -9.06 -4.18
C ASP A 168 14.85 -8.84 -5.69
N LEU A 169 14.17 -7.77 -6.11
CA LEU A 169 14.01 -7.46 -7.54
C LEU A 169 15.36 -6.96 -8.09
N PRO A 170 15.84 -7.53 -9.22
CA PRO A 170 17.03 -7.05 -9.87
C PRO A 170 16.82 -5.66 -10.48
N SER A 171 17.83 -4.82 -10.38
CA SER A 171 17.81 -3.44 -10.85
C SER A 171 17.99 -3.37 -12.38
N PHE A 172 16.88 -3.36 -13.13
CA PHE A 172 16.86 -3.17 -14.58
C PHE A 172 15.93 -2.00 -14.97
N PRO A 173 16.47 -0.79 -15.22
CA PRO A 173 15.64 0.40 -15.49
C PRO A 173 14.76 0.33 -16.75
N ALA A 174 15.18 -0.44 -17.75
CA ALA A 174 14.48 -0.59 -19.04
C ALA A 174 13.48 -1.76 -19.03
N ALA A 175 13.45 -2.56 -17.98
CA ALA A 175 12.62 -3.74 -17.92
C ALA A 175 11.17 -3.43 -17.53
N ASP A 176 10.26 -4.28 -18.00
CA ASP A 176 8.86 -4.25 -17.62
C ASP A 176 8.64 -5.14 -16.39
N VAL A 177 7.94 -4.59 -15.40
CA VAL A 177 7.46 -5.32 -14.23
C VAL A 177 6.05 -5.80 -14.53
N LEU A 178 5.89 -7.12 -14.68
CA LEU A 178 4.60 -7.78 -14.81
C LEU A 178 4.19 -8.33 -13.45
N ILE A 179 2.97 -8.01 -13.05
CA ILE A 179 2.36 -8.40 -11.78
C ILE A 179 1.07 -9.11 -12.14
N ASP A 180 0.99 -10.40 -11.82
CA ASP A 180 -0.19 -11.22 -12.06
C ASP A 180 -0.68 -11.76 -10.72
N LEU A 181 -1.86 -11.33 -10.30
CA LEU A 181 -2.56 -11.88 -9.15
C LEU A 181 -3.65 -12.81 -9.64
N VAL A 182 -3.74 -13.98 -9.00
CA VAL A 182 -4.82 -14.94 -9.20
C VAL A 182 -5.50 -15.17 -7.86
N GLY A 183 -6.82 -15.28 -7.89
CA GLY A 183 -7.62 -15.40 -6.68
C GLY A 183 -9.04 -15.89 -6.93
N THR A 184 -9.91 -15.63 -5.97
CA THR A 184 -11.33 -15.97 -5.99
C THR A 184 -12.16 -14.89 -6.70
N ALA A 185 -13.49 -15.03 -6.68
CA ALA A 185 -14.41 -14.00 -7.18
C ALA A 185 -14.33 -12.67 -6.41
N GLU A 186 -13.79 -12.69 -5.19
CA GLU A 186 -13.64 -11.53 -4.29
C GLU A 186 -12.22 -10.97 -4.31
N LEU A 187 -11.42 -11.30 -5.33
CA LEU A 187 -10.05 -10.83 -5.45
C LEU A 187 -10.02 -9.28 -5.44
N ALA A 188 -9.29 -8.76 -4.45
CA ALA A 188 -9.09 -7.34 -4.26
C ALA A 188 -7.66 -7.03 -3.81
N VAL A 189 -7.13 -5.89 -4.28
CA VAL A 189 -5.79 -5.41 -3.94
C VAL A 189 -5.88 -3.96 -3.51
N GLY A 190 -5.35 -3.65 -2.33
CA GLY A 190 -5.33 -2.29 -1.82
C GLY A 190 -4.21 -1.45 -2.41
N VAL A 191 -2.96 -1.84 -2.19
CA VAL A 191 -1.79 -1.09 -2.67
C VAL A 191 -0.83 -2.01 -3.38
N ILE A 192 -0.40 -1.63 -4.58
CA ILE A 192 0.79 -2.16 -5.23
C ILE A 192 1.87 -1.09 -5.17
N LEU A 193 2.87 -1.33 -4.34
CA LEU A 193 3.99 -0.45 -4.12
C LEU A 193 5.21 -1.00 -4.84
N VAL A 194 5.81 -0.18 -5.70
CA VAL A 194 7.08 -0.49 -6.33
C VAL A 194 8.06 0.61 -5.97
N GLY A 195 9.29 0.25 -5.62
CA GLY A 195 10.23 1.23 -5.11
C GLY A 195 11.64 0.75 -4.95
N GLN A 196 12.47 1.64 -4.43
CA GLN A 196 13.84 1.35 -4.02
C GLN A 196 13.87 1.05 -2.54
N LEU A 197 14.45 -0.09 -2.20
CA LEU A 197 14.69 -0.48 -0.82
C LEU A 197 15.96 0.19 -0.31
N ARG A 198 15.93 0.63 0.95
CA ARG A 198 17.10 1.01 1.74
C ARG A 198 17.06 0.26 3.06
N THR A 199 18.22 -0.21 3.49
CA THR A 199 18.37 -0.88 4.78
C THR A 199 19.14 0.02 5.71
N PHE A 200 18.67 0.14 6.95
CA PHE A 200 19.31 0.91 8.00
C PHE A 200 19.37 0.08 9.28
N SER A 201 20.25 0.50 10.19
CA SER A 201 20.41 -0.09 11.51
C SER A 201 21.05 -1.48 11.49
N MET A 202 21.80 -1.77 12.55
CA MET A 202 22.41 -3.09 12.78
C MET A 202 21.42 -4.12 13.33
N GLY A 203 20.22 -3.69 13.68
CA GLY A 203 19.17 -4.54 14.23
C GLY A 203 18.11 -3.73 14.95
N VAL A 204 16.85 -4.11 14.73
CA VAL A 204 15.75 -3.66 15.60
C VAL A 204 15.88 -4.38 16.94
N ARG A 205 15.97 -3.62 18.05
CA ARG A 205 16.04 -4.18 19.40
C ARG A 205 14.78 -5.01 19.68
N MET A 206 14.94 -6.11 20.41
CA MET A 206 13.80 -6.91 20.86
C MET A 206 12.95 -6.07 21.82
N GLY A 207 11.64 -6.03 21.62
CA GLY A 207 10.74 -5.09 22.32
C GLY A 207 10.01 -4.11 21.40
N ALA A 208 10.06 -4.31 20.08
CA ALA A 208 9.21 -3.59 19.13
C ALA A 208 7.74 -3.64 19.58
N ARG A 209 7.12 -2.47 19.73
CA ARG A 209 5.70 -2.37 20.12
C ARG A 209 4.87 -2.29 18.86
N VAL A 210 3.92 -3.20 18.70
CA VAL A 210 2.92 -3.12 17.64
C VAL A 210 1.55 -2.96 18.28
N GLY A 211 0.73 -2.08 17.73
CA GLY A 211 -0.61 -1.81 18.21
C GLY A 211 -1.53 -1.32 17.11
N ILE A 212 -2.78 -1.03 17.49
CA ILE A 212 -3.78 -0.41 16.63
C ILE A 212 -4.29 0.86 17.29
N GLN A 213 -4.62 1.85 16.47
CA GLN A 213 -5.37 3.03 16.85
C GLN A 213 -6.73 2.95 16.16
N ASP A 214 -7.75 2.69 16.97
CA ASP A 214 -9.12 2.58 16.51
C ASP A 214 -9.82 3.95 16.62
N TYR A 215 -10.42 4.42 15.53
CA TYR A 215 -11.17 5.69 15.50
C TYR A 215 -12.67 5.49 15.76
N SER A 216 -13.12 4.28 16.10
CA SER A 216 -14.52 3.94 16.35
C SER A 216 -15.15 4.78 17.46
N ARG A 217 -16.39 5.22 17.24
CA ARG A 217 -17.14 6.03 18.22
C ARG A 217 -18.18 5.16 18.92
N LYS A 218 -18.18 5.20 20.24
CA LYS A 218 -19.26 4.65 21.08
C LYS A 218 -20.25 5.75 21.36
N GLU A 219 -21.42 5.72 20.72
CA GLU A 219 -22.50 6.65 21.00
C GLU A 219 -23.53 5.96 21.90
N ARG A 220 -24.04 6.68 22.89
CA ARG A 220 -25.23 6.25 23.64
C ARG A 220 -26.44 6.88 22.98
N THR A 221 -27.40 6.05 22.60
CA THR A 221 -28.70 6.50 22.12
C THR A 221 -29.49 7.14 23.25
N GLU A 222 -30.51 7.91 22.89
CA GLU A 222 -31.42 8.60 23.82
C GLU A 222 -32.15 7.63 24.79
N PHE A 223 -32.20 6.33 24.45
CA PHE A 223 -32.79 5.27 25.26
C PHE A 223 -31.78 4.51 26.14
N GLY A 224 -30.50 4.91 26.13
CA GLY A 224 -29.46 4.36 27.01
C GLY A 224 -28.63 3.22 26.40
N ASP A 225 -28.98 2.73 25.21
CA ASP A 225 -28.24 1.69 24.49
C ASP A 225 -26.95 2.25 23.89
N VAL A 226 -25.85 1.49 24.01
CA VAL A 226 -24.55 1.84 23.42
C VAL A 226 -24.49 1.29 22.01
N VAL A 227 -24.52 2.18 21.01
CA VAL A 227 -24.26 1.84 19.61
C VAL A 227 -22.78 2.09 19.32
N LEU A 228 -22.09 1.03 18.90
CA LEU A 228 -20.72 1.12 18.41
C LEU A 228 -20.75 1.38 16.92
N ILE A 229 -20.28 2.56 16.51
CA ILE A 229 -20.04 2.88 15.10
C ILE A 229 -18.57 2.58 14.83
N GLU A 230 -18.32 1.43 14.21
CA GLU A 230 -17.00 1.02 13.77
C GLU A 230 -16.48 2.00 12.70
N ARG A 231 -15.28 2.52 12.89
CA ARG A 231 -14.58 3.38 11.92
C ARG A 231 -13.27 2.71 11.50
N ALA A 232 -12.59 3.31 10.54
CA ALA A 232 -11.26 2.85 10.14
C ALA A 232 -10.30 2.80 11.35
N PHE A 233 -9.30 1.94 11.27
CA PHE A 233 -8.23 1.83 12.26
C PHE A 233 -6.87 1.97 11.58
N ALA A 234 -5.91 2.57 12.28
CA ALA A 234 -4.53 2.67 11.83
C ALA A 234 -3.64 1.71 12.64
N LYS A 235 -2.77 0.95 11.97
CA LYS A 235 -1.72 0.16 12.66
C LYS A 235 -0.63 1.12 13.17
N ARG A 236 -0.12 0.91 14.38
CA ARG A 236 1.00 1.65 14.96
C ARG A 236 2.15 0.70 15.26
N ALA A 237 3.37 1.13 14.97
CA ALA A 237 4.56 0.44 15.46
C ALA A 237 5.56 1.43 16.05
N SER A 238 6.21 1.03 17.14
CA SER A 238 7.38 1.71 17.69
C SER A 238 8.56 0.75 17.67
N PHE A 239 9.61 1.16 16.97
CA PHE A 239 10.84 0.42 16.81
C PHE A 239 11.98 1.14 17.51
N SER A 240 12.61 0.48 18.48
CA SER A 240 13.89 0.91 19.02
C SER A 240 15.00 0.20 18.25
N MET A 241 15.99 0.93 17.75
CA MET A 241 17.04 0.40 16.89
C MET A 241 18.41 1.01 17.21
N LEU A 242 19.47 0.34 16.78
CA LEU A 242 20.85 0.79 16.93
C LEU A 242 21.39 1.17 15.55
N LEU A 243 21.80 2.43 15.40
CA LEU A 243 22.45 2.96 14.22
C LEU A 243 23.97 3.00 14.44
N ARG A 244 24.75 2.73 13.39
CA ARG A 244 26.19 3.03 13.41
C ARG A 244 26.43 4.52 13.27
N ALA A 245 27.53 5.02 13.81
CA ALA A 245 27.92 6.42 13.67
C ALA A 245 27.91 6.91 12.20
N GLU A 246 28.37 6.08 11.25
CA GLU A 246 28.36 6.37 9.81
C GLU A 246 26.94 6.47 9.19
N GLU A 247 25.96 5.81 9.80
CA GLU A 247 24.58 5.76 9.32
C GLU A 247 23.72 6.89 9.88
N VAL A 248 24.11 7.54 10.99
CA VAL A 248 23.28 8.55 11.68
C VAL A 248 22.91 9.70 10.76
N ASP A 249 23.90 10.31 10.10
CA ASP A 249 23.65 11.45 9.19
C ASP A 249 22.86 11.02 7.95
N THR A 250 23.20 9.85 7.39
CA THR A 250 22.50 9.30 6.22
C THR A 250 21.04 8.98 6.53
N PHE A 251 20.77 8.42 7.72
CA PHE A 251 19.42 8.12 8.19
C PHE A 251 18.65 9.41 8.46
N ASN A 252 19.24 10.40 9.13
CA ASN A 252 18.60 11.69 9.38
C ASN A 252 18.22 12.41 8.08
N LEU A 253 19.14 12.48 7.11
CA LEU A 253 18.87 13.04 5.78
C LEU A 253 17.78 12.27 5.04
N PHE A 254 17.79 10.93 5.13
CA PHE A 254 16.76 10.10 4.52
C PHE A 254 15.38 10.37 5.15
N MET A 255 15.29 10.40 6.48
CA MET A 255 14.05 10.72 7.20
C MET A 255 13.53 12.12 6.83
N ALA A 256 14.41 13.11 6.72
CA ALA A 256 14.06 14.45 6.28
C ALA A 256 13.55 14.52 4.83
N ASP A 257 14.08 13.68 3.93
CA ASP A 257 13.64 13.58 2.53
C ASP A 257 12.28 12.88 2.39
N VAL A 258 12.04 11.82 3.18
CA VAL A 258 10.75 11.10 3.17
C VAL A 258 9.67 11.74 4.06
N ARG A 259 9.91 12.96 4.57
CA ARG A 259 8.92 13.68 5.38
C ARG A 259 7.59 13.80 4.64
N ALA A 260 6.50 13.41 5.29
CA ALA A 260 5.15 13.37 4.73
C ALA A 260 4.95 12.49 3.48
N THR A 261 5.90 11.60 3.14
CA THR A 261 5.72 10.61 2.07
C THR A 261 5.46 9.24 2.70
N PRO A 262 4.36 8.56 2.35
CA PRO A 262 4.12 7.22 2.88
C PRO A 262 5.17 6.26 2.33
N CYS A 263 5.86 5.58 3.23
CA CYS A 263 6.84 4.55 2.89
C CYS A 263 6.40 3.21 3.47
N LEU A 264 6.92 2.13 2.89
CA LEU A 264 6.77 0.81 3.48
C LEU A 264 7.93 0.57 4.44
N TRP A 265 7.61 0.29 5.69
CA TRP A 265 8.56 0.03 6.76
C TRP A 265 8.46 -1.43 7.17
N ILE A 266 9.59 -2.13 7.17
CA ILE A 266 9.67 -3.55 7.53
C ILE A 266 10.69 -3.67 8.65
N GLY A 267 10.20 -3.85 9.88
CA GLY A 267 11.04 -4.09 11.05
C GLY A 267 11.57 -5.53 11.10
N SER A 268 10.75 -6.50 10.69
CA SER A 268 11.14 -7.91 10.62
C SER A 268 10.36 -8.65 9.55
N GLY A 269 11.05 -9.43 8.73
CA GLY A 269 10.37 -10.32 7.77
C GLY A 269 9.63 -11.49 8.41
N ARG A 270 9.79 -11.72 9.73
CA ARG A 270 9.14 -12.83 10.45
C ARG A 270 7.69 -12.55 10.82
N TYR A 271 7.34 -11.27 10.97
CA TYR A 271 6.04 -10.87 11.48
C TYR A 271 5.39 -9.86 10.52
N GLU A 272 4.25 -10.24 9.94
CA GLU A 272 3.42 -9.34 9.14
C GLU A 272 3.04 -8.07 9.91
N SER A 273 2.86 -8.17 11.23
CA SER A 273 2.56 -7.04 12.12
C SER A 273 3.67 -5.98 12.19
N THR A 274 4.90 -6.32 11.80
CA THR A 274 6.02 -5.37 11.74
C THR A 274 6.21 -4.73 10.37
N THR A 275 5.32 -5.04 9.42
CA THR A 275 5.22 -4.37 8.12
C THR A 275 4.14 -3.30 8.20
N LEU A 276 4.53 -2.04 8.04
CA LEU A 276 3.62 -0.89 8.08
C LEU A 276 3.80 -0.02 6.84
N TYR A 277 2.69 0.45 6.28
CA TYR A 277 2.71 1.40 5.18
C TYR A 277 2.06 2.71 5.60
N GLY A 278 2.88 3.76 5.63
CA GLY A 278 2.41 5.07 6.04
C GLY A 278 3.55 6.05 6.33
N PRO A 279 3.21 7.29 6.69
CA PRO A 279 4.19 8.26 7.14
C PRO A 279 4.76 7.86 8.51
N TYR A 280 6.00 8.28 8.78
CA TYR A 280 6.51 8.24 10.15
C TYR A 280 5.90 9.40 10.95
N LYS A 281 5.68 9.18 12.24
CA LYS A 281 5.12 10.18 13.16
C LYS A 281 6.22 11.01 13.82
N SER A 282 7.20 10.32 14.39
CA SER A 282 8.38 10.92 15.00
C SER A 282 9.55 9.96 14.89
N PHE A 283 10.75 10.52 14.87
CA PHE A 283 11.98 9.77 15.05
C PHE A 283 12.91 10.59 15.95
N ASP A 284 13.58 9.91 16.86
CA ASP A 284 14.52 10.52 17.79
C ASP A 284 15.81 9.71 17.77
N ILE A 285 16.94 10.39 17.63
CA ILE A 285 18.27 9.76 17.63
C ILE A 285 19.03 10.29 18.84
N VAL A 286 19.34 9.39 19.78
CA VAL A 286 20.16 9.67 20.95
C VAL A 286 21.59 9.22 20.66
N ILE A 287 22.48 10.19 20.53
CA ILE A 287 23.92 9.97 20.33
C ILE A 287 24.56 9.65 21.69
N SER A 288 24.30 8.44 22.19
CA SER A 288 24.75 7.98 23.51
C SER A 288 26.20 7.48 23.50
N TYR A 289 26.70 6.99 22.37
CA TYR A 289 28.03 6.38 22.26
C TYR A 289 28.80 6.86 21.02
N TYR A 290 30.12 6.62 21.02
CA TYR A 290 31.02 7.04 19.94
C TYR A 290 30.77 6.26 18.64
N ASP A 291 30.63 4.93 18.72
CA ASP A 291 30.47 4.06 17.54
C ASP A 291 28.99 3.79 17.19
N TYR A 292 28.08 3.97 18.16
CA TYR A 292 26.67 3.60 18.05
C TYR A 292 25.75 4.67 18.62
N SER A 293 24.60 4.85 17.98
CA SER A 293 23.53 5.73 18.46
C SER A 293 22.23 4.94 18.58
N ASP A 294 21.47 5.25 19.63
CA ASP A 294 20.14 4.68 19.82
C ASP A 294 19.14 5.52 19.05
N ALA A 295 18.24 4.87 18.30
CA ALA A 295 17.17 5.55 17.60
C ALA A 295 15.82 4.93 17.94
N GLU A 296 14.82 5.78 18.16
CA GLU A 296 13.43 5.38 18.32
C GLU A 296 12.62 5.91 17.14
N LEU A 297 11.84 5.03 16.52
CA LEU A 297 11.01 5.35 15.36
C LEU A 297 9.57 4.99 15.66
N GLU A 298 8.68 5.98 15.58
CA GLU A 298 7.23 5.78 15.65
C GLU A 298 6.59 5.87 14.28
N LEU A 299 5.80 4.86 13.93
CA LEU A 299 5.13 4.72 12.65
C LEU A 299 3.62 4.59 12.83
N GLU A 300 2.88 5.17 11.89
CA GLU A 300 1.43 5.07 11.80
C GLU A 300 1.06 4.69 10.37
N SER A 301 0.22 3.66 10.23
CA SER A 301 -0.29 3.22 8.93
C SER A 301 -1.31 4.21 8.41
N LEU A 302 -1.32 4.40 7.09
CA LEU A 302 -2.45 5.09 6.46
C LEU A 302 -3.72 4.22 6.53
N THR A 303 -4.85 4.89 6.71
CA THR A 303 -6.20 4.35 6.49
C THR A 303 -6.62 4.64 5.07
#